data_AF-A0A816QUT2-F1
#
_entry.id   AF-A0A816QUT2-F1
#
_cell.length_a   1.000
_cell.length_b   1.000
_cell.length_c   1.000
_cell.angle_alpha   90.00
_cell.angle_beta   90.00
_cell.angle_gamma   90.00
#
_symmetry.space_group_name_H-M   'P 1'
#
loop_
_entity.id
_entity.type
_entity.pdbx_description
1 polymer ?
#
loop_
_entity_poly.entity_id
_entity_poly.type
_entity_poly.pdbx_seq_one_letter_code
_entity_poly.pdbx_strand_id
1 'polypeptide(L)'
;MGILSNGRPLNWSEIQSVKTIFKNHALNDLILILNKHKKTHNDEFLWSDEIEYSLIRFNHENKRVQLCSKADEILKRFQQLNNDKTISELSQIIFHVEDCNFVIEGYHRNLIIRIQIIIIMFNQI
;
A
#
# COMPACT_ATOMS: atom_id res chain seq x y z
N MET A 1 -1.70 -0.71 -1.80
CA MET A 1 -3.13 -1.09 -1.69
C MET A 1 -3.95 -0.03 -0.93
N GLY A 2 -5.27 0.11 -1.16
CA GLY A 2 -6.10 1.16 -0.52
C GLY A 2 -7.27 0.60 0.28
N ILE A 3 -7.26 0.77 1.61
CA ILE A 3 -8.39 0.38 2.46
C ILE A 3 -9.60 1.25 2.12
N LEU A 4 -10.72 0.61 1.74
CA LEU A 4 -12.01 1.27 1.56
C LEU A 4 -12.47 1.84 2.91
N SER A 5 -12.38 3.16 3.08
CA SER A 5 -12.77 3.84 4.31
C SER A 5 -14.29 3.84 4.58
N ASN A 6 -15.10 3.54 3.55
CA ASN A 6 -16.54 3.67 3.60
C ASN A 6 -17.21 2.30 3.41
N GLY A 7 -17.58 1.65 4.52
CA GLY A 7 -18.36 0.40 4.49
C GLY A 7 -18.57 -0.22 5.86
N ARG A 8 -19.52 -1.16 5.94
CA ARG A 8 -19.70 -2.04 7.11
C ARG A 8 -19.09 -3.41 6.77
N PRO A 9 -18.07 -3.89 7.49
CA PRO A 9 -17.57 -5.24 7.28
C PRO A 9 -18.66 -6.25 7.68
N LEU A 10 -18.83 -7.29 6.86
CA LEU A 10 -19.68 -8.43 7.19
C LEU A 10 -18.91 -9.41 8.06
N ASN A 11 -19.55 -9.97 9.08
CA ASN A 11 -18.96 -11.07 9.84
C ASN A 11 -19.00 -12.39 9.04
N TRP A 12 -18.28 -13.40 9.51
CA TRP A 12 -18.17 -14.67 8.79
C TRP A 12 -19.52 -15.33 8.47
N SER A 13 -20.45 -15.31 9.41
CA SER A 13 -21.79 -15.92 9.20
C SER A 13 -22.57 -15.17 8.13
N GLU A 14 -22.55 -13.83 8.16
CA GLU A 14 -23.14 -12.98 7.13
C GLU A 14 -22.50 -13.27 5.75
N ILE A 15 -21.17 -13.36 5.67
CA ILE A 15 -20.44 -13.67 4.43
C ILE A 15 -20.87 -15.03 3.86
N GLN A 16 -21.04 -16.05 4.71
CA GLN A 16 -21.45 -17.38 4.26
C GLN A 16 -22.78 -17.37 3.51
N SER A 17 -23.71 -16.50 3.93
CA SER A 17 -25.02 -16.36 3.28
C SER A 17 -24.94 -15.73 1.88
N VAL A 18 -23.98 -14.83 1.64
CA VAL A 18 -23.87 -14.05 0.39
C VAL A 18 -22.75 -14.53 -0.53
N LYS A 19 -21.88 -15.43 -0.08
CA LYS A 19 -20.66 -15.85 -0.82
C LYS A 19 -20.94 -16.31 -2.26
N THR A 20 -22.05 -17.01 -2.48
CA THR A 20 -22.40 -17.55 -3.80
C THR A 20 -22.77 -16.43 -4.77
N ILE A 21 -23.54 -15.44 -4.29
CA ILE A 21 -23.92 -14.26 -5.07
C ILE A 21 -22.66 -13.46 -5.42
N PHE A 22 -21.79 -13.20 -4.45
CA PHE A 22 -20.51 -12.52 -4.68
C PHE A 22 -19.63 -13.23 -5.71
N LYS A 23 -19.47 -14.56 -5.63
CA LYS A 23 -18.69 -15.34 -6.59
C LYS A 23 -19.24 -15.23 -8.01
N ASN A 24 -20.57 -15.28 -8.16
CA ASN A 24 -21.21 -15.15 -9.47
C ASN A 24 -20.97 -13.75 -10.07
N HIS A 25 -21.11 -12.69 -9.27
CA HIS A 25 -20.80 -11.33 -9.73
C HIS A 25 -19.32 -11.18 -10.10
N ALA A 26 -18.41 -11.62 -9.25
CA ALA A 26 -16.97 -11.53 -9.50
C ALA A 26 -16.57 -12.28 -10.79
N LEU A 27 -17.15 -13.45 -11.06
CA LEU A 27 -16.89 -14.19 -12.29
C LEU A 27 -17.40 -13.44 -13.52
N ASN A 28 -18.60 -12.85 -13.46
CA ASN A 28 -19.14 -12.05 -14.55
C ASN A 28 -18.28 -10.82 -14.83
N ASP A 29 -17.86 -10.11 -13.79
CA ASP A 29 -16.97 -8.93 -13.89
C ASP A 29 -15.62 -9.31 -14.48
N LEU A 30 -15.04 -10.43 -14.05
CA LEU A 30 -13.81 -10.97 -14.62
C LEU A 30 -13.97 -11.25 -16.12
N ILE A 31 -15.05 -11.93 -16.53
CA ILE A 31 -15.33 -12.21 -17.95
C ILE A 31 -15.50 -10.91 -18.74
N LEU A 32 -16.17 -9.90 -18.19
CA LEU A 32 -16.34 -8.59 -18.83
C LEU A 32 -15.00 -7.89 -19.03
N ILE A 33 -14.14 -7.85 -18.02
CA ILE A 33 -12.80 -7.25 -18.09
C ILE A 33 -11.95 -7.97 -19.14
N LEU A 34 -11.91 -9.31 -19.09
CA LEU A 34 -11.16 -10.10 -20.06
C LEU A 34 -11.68 -9.86 -21.49
N ASN A 35 -12.99 -9.85 -21.69
CA ASN A 35 -13.57 -9.58 -23.02
C ASN A 35 -13.28 -8.17 -23.53
N LYS A 36 -13.23 -7.18 -22.63
CA LYS A 36 -12.88 -5.79 -22.96
C LYS A 36 -11.43 -5.66 -23.41
N HIS A 37 -10.50 -6.38 -22.77
CA HIS A 37 -9.06 -6.24 -22.98
C HIS A 37 -8.41 -7.33 -23.87
N LYS A 38 -9.14 -8.38 -24.26
CA LYS A 38 -8.58 -9.51 -25.05
C LYS A 38 -8.01 -9.16 -26.43
N LYS A 39 -8.36 -7.99 -26.98
CA LYS A 39 -7.85 -7.48 -28.27
C LYS A 39 -6.94 -6.27 -28.11
N THR A 40 -6.62 -5.90 -26.87
CA THR A 40 -5.66 -4.84 -26.62
C THR A 40 -4.27 -5.36 -26.96
N HIS A 41 -3.55 -4.60 -27.77
CA HIS A 41 -2.20 -4.91 -28.23
C HIS A 41 -1.38 -3.62 -28.19
N ASN A 42 -0.06 -3.73 -28.05
CA ASN A 42 0.89 -2.61 -27.97
C ASN A 42 0.74 -1.72 -26.72
N ASP A 43 0.34 -2.29 -25.58
CA ASP A 43 0.46 -1.58 -24.30
C ASP A 43 1.95 -1.40 -23.93
N GLU A 44 2.27 -0.27 -23.30
CA GLU A 44 3.62 -0.02 -22.79
C GLU A 44 3.98 -1.01 -21.68
N PHE A 45 5.24 -1.45 -21.65
CA PHE A 45 5.74 -2.30 -20.57
C PHE A 45 6.02 -1.45 -19.33
N LEU A 46 5.01 -1.33 -18.48
CA LEU A 46 5.05 -0.62 -17.22
C LEU A 46 5.39 -1.59 -16.08
N TRP A 47 6.37 -1.23 -15.24
CA TRP A 47 6.75 -2.02 -14.06
C TRP A 47 7.21 -1.09 -12.92
N SER A 48 7.06 -1.57 -11.69
CA SER A 48 7.55 -0.91 -10.47
C SER A 48 7.73 -1.97 -9.40
N ASP A 49 8.56 -1.66 -8.42
CA ASP A 49 8.64 -2.40 -7.17
C ASP A 49 7.59 -1.90 -6.18
N GLU A 50 7.24 -2.79 -5.24
CA GLU A 50 6.45 -2.52 -4.05
C GLU A 50 7.26 -3.03 -2.86
N ILE A 51 7.51 -2.17 -1.88
CA ILE A 51 8.44 -2.46 -0.77
C ILE A 51 7.71 -2.30 0.56
N GLU A 52 7.81 -3.31 1.40
CA GLU A 52 7.29 -3.31 2.76
C GLU A 52 8.37 -2.99 3.81
N TYR A 53 8.02 -2.14 4.76
CA TYR A 53 8.88 -1.71 5.86
C TYR A 53 8.22 -2.03 7.20
N SER A 54 8.92 -2.75 8.06
CA SER A 54 8.51 -2.94 9.46
C SER A 54 9.05 -1.81 10.35
N LEU A 55 8.15 -1.14 11.04
CA LEU A 55 8.47 -0.12 12.03
C LEU A 55 8.94 -0.78 13.32
N ILE A 56 10.16 -0.44 13.72
CA ILE A 56 10.78 -0.95 14.93
C ILE A 56 11.18 0.20 15.86
N ARG A 57 11.03 -0.02 17.16
CA ARG A 57 11.46 0.89 18.22
C ARG A 57 12.56 0.24 19.04
N PHE A 58 13.69 0.92 19.12
CA PHE A 58 14.80 0.54 19.98
C PHE A 58 14.65 1.19 21.35
N ASN A 59 14.82 0.40 22.41
CA ASN A 59 15.00 0.86 23.78
C ASN A 59 16.40 0.44 24.22
N HIS A 60 17.37 1.34 24.04
CA HIS A 60 18.77 1.04 24.32
C HIS A 60 19.05 0.88 25.81
N GLU A 61 18.39 1.66 26.67
CA GLU A 61 18.53 1.58 28.13
C GLU A 61 18.20 0.18 28.65
N ASN A 62 17.10 -0.39 28.17
CA ASN A 62 16.65 -1.73 28.55
C ASN A 62 17.13 -2.84 27.61
N LYS A 63 17.95 -2.51 26.59
CA LYS A 63 18.42 -3.43 25.54
C LYS A 63 17.29 -4.24 24.88
N ARG A 64 16.19 -3.56 24.52
CA ARG A 64 15.01 -4.18 23.89
C ARG A 64 14.72 -3.58 22.52
N VAL A 65 14.19 -4.40 21.63
CA VAL A 65 13.66 -3.99 20.32
C VAL A 65 12.22 -4.48 20.23
N GLN A 66 11.31 -3.62 19.77
CA GLN A 66 9.88 -3.93 19.69
C GLN A 66 9.31 -3.41 18.38
N LEU A 67 8.24 -4.04 17.89
CA LEU A 67 7.44 -3.49 16.80
C LEU A 67 6.76 -2.19 17.26
N CYS A 68 6.73 -1.20 16.38
CA CYS A 68 6.12 0.10 16.62
C CYS A 68 4.77 0.17 15.90
N SER A 69 3.68 -0.12 16.63
CA SER A 69 2.31 -0.11 16.09
C SER A 69 1.75 1.30 15.90
N LYS A 70 2.44 2.15 15.13
CA LYS A 70 2.10 3.56 14.88
C LYS A 70 2.19 3.96 13.39
N ALA A 71 2.06 3.00 12.48
CA ALA A 71 2.14 3.25 11.03
C ALA A 71 1.13 4.32 10.58
N ASP A 72 -0.12 4.23 11.05
CA ASP A 72 -1.18 5.19 10.71
C ASP A 72 -0.85 6.63 11.12
N GLU A 73 -0.30 6.81 12.33
CA GLU A 73 0.07 8.13 12.85
C GLU A 73 1.21 8.74 12.03
N ILE A 74 2.21 7.92 11.68
CA ILE A 74 3.36 8.33 10.89
C ILE A 74 2.93 8.72 9.48
N LEU A 75 2.07 7.92 8.82
CA LEU A 75 1.59 8.23 7.49
C LEU A 75 0.73 9.50 7.44
N LYS A 76 -0.13 9.72 8.44
CA LYS A 76 -0.88 10.99 8.55
C LYS A 76 0.05 12.20 8.63
N ARG A 77 1.14 12.09 9.39
CA ARG A 77 2.16 13.15 9.49
C ARG A 77 2.90 13.35 8.18
N PHE A 78 3.27 12.27 7.47
CA PHE A 78 3.89 12.38 6.14
C PHE A 78 2.99 13.07 5.13
N GLN A 79 1.69 12.75 5.12
CA GLN A 79 0.72 13.41 4.22
C GLN A 79 0.58 14.91 4.50
N GLN A 80 0.61 15.31 5.78
CA GLN A 80 0.59 16.72 6.15
C GLN A 80 1.85 17.45 5.66
N LEU A 81 3.02 16.85 5.84
CA LEU A 81 4.31 17.41 5.39
C LEU A 81 4.41 17.52 3.87
N ASN A 82 3.85 16.57 3.11
CA ASN A 82 3.89 16.59 1.65
C ASN A 82 3.08 17.74 1.02
N ASN A 83 2.10 18.31 1.74
CA ASN A 83 1.36 19.49 1.27
C ASN A 83 2.21 20.77 1.33
N ASP A 84 3.29 20.78 2.13
CA ASP A 84 4.29 21.83 2.18
C ASP A 84 5.40 21.50 1.16
N LYS A 85 5.16 21.91 -0.10
CA LYS A 85 5.87 21.75 -1.41
C LYS A 85 7.42 21.63 -1.50
N THR A 86 8.12 21.19 -0.47
CA THR A 86 9.57 21.25 -0.35
C THR A 86 10.26 19.95 -0.79
N ILE A 87 9.52 18.84 -0.93
CA ILE A 87 10.11 17.53 -1.28
C ILE A 87 9.47 16.99 -2.57
N SER A 88 9.95 17.51 -3.70
CA SER A 88 9.52 17.14 -5.06
C SER A 88 9.64 15.63 -5.34
N GLU A 89 10.63 14.95 -4.76
CA GLU A 89 10.92 13.54 -5.05
C GLU A 89 10.05 12.57 -4.22
N LEU A 90 9.83 12.84 -2.92
CA LEU A 90 8.94 12.03 -2.07
C LEU A 90 7.47 12.11 -2.52
N SER A 91 7.08 13.17 -3.25
CA SER A 91 5.73 13.29 -3.81
C SER A 91 5.41 12.21 -4.85
N GLN A 92 6.44 11.53 -5.37
CA GLN A 92 6.31 10.46 -6.34
C GLN A 92 6.15 9.09 -5.69
N ILE A 93 6.35 8.96 -4.37
CA ILE A 93 6.15 7.69 -3.66
C ILE A 93 4.82 7.74 -2.91
N ILE A 94 4.01 6.71 -3.08
CA ILE A 94 2.76 6.52 -2.35
C ILE A 94 3.03 5.52 -1.25
N PHE A 95 2.67 5.88 -0.02
CA PHE A 95 2.76 5.01 1.14
C PHE A 95 1.38 4.66 1.68
N HIS A 96 1.21 3.42 2.11
CA HIS A 96 0.00 2.90 2.75
C HIS A 96 0.36 2.06 3.98
N VAL A 97 -0.57 1.97 4.94
CA VAL A 97 -0.48 1.00 6.03
C VAL A 97 -1.00 -0.34 5.50
N GLU A 98 -0.24 -1.39 5.77
CA GLU A 98 -0.64 -2.77 5.46
C GLU A 98 -1.48 -3.39 6.59
N ASP A 99 -1.77 -4.69 6.50
CA ASP A 99 -2.62 -5.41 7.47
C ASP A 99 -2.24 -5.18 8.96
N CYS A 100 -0.97 -4.88 9.23
CA CYS A 100 -0.46 -4.60 10.56
C CYS A 100 -0.09 -3.12 10.71
N ASN A 101 -0.56 -2.46 11.78
CA ASN A 101 -0.23 -1.05 12.07
C ASN A 101 1.25 -0.80 12.47
N PHE A 102 2.16 -1.73 12.19
CA PHE A 102 3.61 -1.55 12.26
C PHE A 102 4.28 -1.79 10.91
N VAL A 103 3.53 -2.05 9.84
CA VAL A 103 4.05 -2.24 8.48
C VAL A 103 3.57 -1.10 7.60
N ILE A 104 4.47 -0.53 6.82
CA ILE A 104 4.19 0.46 5.78
C ILE A 104 4.63 -0.12 4.44
N GLU A 105 3.76 -0.07 3.44
CA GLU A 105 4.07 -0.36 2.04
C GLU A 105 4.34 0.95 1.29
N GLY A 106 5.33 0.95 0.41
CA GLY A 106 5.63 2.06 -0.49
C GLY A 106 5.83 1.59 -1.93
N TYR A 107 5.25 2.34 -2.88
CA TYR A 107 5.49 2.15 -4.31
C TYR A 107 5.53 3.50 -5.04
N HIS A 108 6.16 3.52 -6.21
CA HIS A 108 6.30 4.73 -7.00
C HIS A 108 5.05 4.99 -7.85
N ARG A 109 4.54 6.22 -7.80
CA ARG A 109 3.34 6.69 -8.51
C ARG A 109 3.51 6.67 -10.03
N ASN A 110 4.72 6.90 -10.51
CA ASN A 110 5.04 6.85 -11.94
C ASN A 110 5.74 5.52 -12.25
N LEU A 111 5.13 4.69 -13.09
CA LEU A 111 5.60 3.36 -13.51
C LEU A 111 6.88 3.38 -14.40
N ILE A 112 7.65 4.46 -14.34
CA ILE A 112 8.90 4.63 -15.07
C ILE A 112 10.01 4.80 -14.04
N ILE A 113 10.45 3.70 -13.43
CA ILE A 113 11.72 3.70 -12.70
C ILE A 113 12.78 3.04 -13.57
N ARG A 114 13.64 3.91 -14.14
CA ARG A 114 15.01 3.55 -14.47
C ARG A 114 15.71 3.23 -13.15
N ILE A 115 16.25 2.02 -13.01
CA ILE A 115 16.95 1.53 -11.82
C ILE A 115 17.95 2.58 -11.31
N GLN A 116 17.61 3.25 -10.22
CA GLN A 116 18.55 3.98 -9.36
C GLN A 116 18.27 3.53 -7.94
N ILE A 117 19.10 2.61 -7.46
CA ILE A 117 19.11 2.11 -6.09
C ILE A 117 19.38 3.30 -5.17
N ILE A 118 18.37 3.71 -4.40
CA ILE A 118 18.51 4.71 -3.34
C ILE A 118 18.43 3.96 -2.00
N ILE A 119 19.60 3.83 -1.35
CA ILE A 119 19.72 3.35 0.03
C ILE A 119 19.54 4.58 0.94
N ILE A 120 18.42 4.68 1.65
CA ILE A 120 18.24 5.69 2.70
C ILE A 120 18.50 5.03 4.04
N MET A 121 19.64 5.37 4.64
CA MET A 121 19.90 5.11 6.05
C MET A 121 19.31 6.25 6.88
N PHE A 122 18.30 5.96 7.70
CA PHE A 122 17.88 6.87 8.75
C PHE A 122 18.72 6.61 10.01
N ASN A 123 19.62 7.54 10.31
CA ASN A 123 20.22 7.71 11.63
C ASN A 123 19.64 8.99 12.23
N GLN A 124 19.23 8.91 13.51
CA GLN A 124 18.80 10.00 14.41
C GLN A 124 17.37 10.52 14.25
N ILE A 125 16.46 9.91 15.03
CA ILE A 125 15.46 10.60 15.86
C ILE A 125 15.50 9.95 17.23
#